data_AF-A0A7J6RMK4-F1
#
_entry.id   AF-A0A7J6RMK4-F1
#
_cell.length_a   1.000
_cell.length_b   1.000
_cell.length_c   1.000
_cell.angle_alpha   90.00
_cell.angle_beta   90.00
_cell.angle_gamma   90.00
#
_symmetry.space_group_name_H-M   'P 1'
#
loop_
_entity.id
_entity.type
_entity.pdbx_description
1 polymer ?
#
loop_
_entity_poly.entity_id
_entity_poly.type
_entity_poly.pdbx_seq_one_letter_code
_entity_poly.pdbx_strand_id
1 'polypeptide(L)'
;MFKLSTTEPSATLCLQDLGYIISHADTGLAPALVRRIGDHNHRVSENARNLALKIVSLCGAEALLPYLSLLDASKMLKHSIEAAEESIVSLRGLSPNFMNARVKMGLDIMDMCKSDGSVQLDHIMPLAVAGLCHHSGEVRKNAINLAAKTYEIFGDEFLKKYEEVWQARVPAHVNELVTARFMDIYDQLQDPAMDDE
;
A
#
# COMPACT_ATOMS: atom_id res chain seq x y z
N MET A 1 0.77 22.33 -33.56
CA MET A 1 0.33 21.04 -34.11
C MET A 1 1.54 20.12 -34.10
N PHE A 2 1.64 19.19 -33.14
CA PHE A 2 2.75 18.23 -33.08
C PHE A 2 2.55 17.17 -34.16
N LYS A 3 3.58 16.93 -34.99
CA LYS A 3 3.56 15.98 -36.09
C LYS A 3 4.45 14.79 -35.67
N LEU A 4 3.83 13.65 -35.36
CA LEU A 4 4.55 12.42 -35.02
C LEU A 4 4.97 11.70 -36.31
N SER A 5 6.28 11.56 -36.52
CA SER A 5 6.85 10.77 -37.60
C SER A 5 6.80 9.28 -37.26
N THR A 6 6.39 8.48 -38.22
CA THR A 6 6.22 7.02 -38.16
C THR A 6 7.57 6.31 -38.15
N THR A 7 8.05 5.97 -36.96
CA THR A 7 8.98 4.86 -36.72
C THR A 7 8.38 4.05 -35.58
N GLU A 8 8.36 2.72 -35.71
CA GLU A 8 7.72 1.81 -34.75
C GLU A 8 7.97 2.25 -33.30
N PRO A 9 6.93 2.44 -32.47
CA PRO A 9 7.13 2.83 -31.09
C PRO A 9 7.78 1.65 -30.39
N SER A 10 9.03 1.79 -29.98
CA SER A 10 9.63 0.84 -29.05
C SER A 10 8.76 0.83 -27.79
N ALA A 11 8.49 -0.36 -27.23
CA ALA A 11 7.67 -0.49 -26.02
C ALA A 11 8.19 0.38 -24.85
N THR A 12 9.48 0.75 -24.90
CA THR A 12 10.14 1.67 -23.97
C THR A 12 9.65 3.11 -24.10
N LEU A 13 9.39 3.61 -25.31
CA LEU A 13 8.85 4.97 -25.54
C LEU A 13 7.40 5.09 -25.01
N CYS A 14 6.57 4.08 -25.28
CA CYS A 14 5.19 4.02 -24.77
C CYS A 14 5.10 3.98 -23.24
N LEU A 15 6.13 3.48 -22.54
CA LEU A 15 6.17 3.40 -21.07
C LEU A 15 6.70 4.67 -20.42
N GLN A 16 7.68 5.34 -21.03
CA GLN A 16 8.14 6.65 -20.59
C GLN A 16 7.05 7.70 -20.80
N ASP A 17 6.33 7.64 -21.91
CA ASP A 17 5.16 8.49 -22.15
C ASP A 17 4.02 8.18 -21.19
N LEU A 18 3.84 6.91 -20.78
CA LEU A 18 2.89 6.56 -19.72
C LEU A 18 3.31 7.14 -18.37
N GLY A 19 4.58 6.99 -17.97
CA GLY A 19 5.13 7.57 -16.73
C GLY A 19 5.06 9.10 -16.72
N TYR A 20 5.26 9.74 -17.88
CA TYR A 20 5.04 11.17 -18.08
C TYR A 20 3.55 11.55 -17.95
N ILE A 21 2.65 10.82 -18.61
CA ILE A 21 1.19 11.01 -18.48
C ILE A 21 0.75 10.75 -17.04
N ILE A 22 1.33 9.82 -16.30
CA ILE A 22 0.98 9.54 -14.90
C ILE A 22 1.50 10.64 -13.97
N SER A 23 2.73 11.12 -14.20
CA SER A 23 3.32 12.22 -13.42
C SER A 23 2.71 13.59 -13.72
N HIS A 24 2.01 13.73 -14.85
CA HIS A 24 1.37 14.99 -15.29
C HIS A 24 -0.15 14.90 -15.49
N ALA A 25 -0.76 13.72 -15.35
CA ALA A 25 -2.22 13.58 -15.29
C ALA A 25 -2.65 14.10 -13.92
N ASP A 26 -3.28 15.28 -13.94
CA ASP A 26 -4.07 15.83 -12.85
C ASP A 26 -4.72 14.72 -12.03
N THR A 27 -4.16 14.43 -10.85
CA THR A 27 -4.60 13.71 -9.63
C THR A 27 -5.61 12.54 -9.69
N GLY A 28 -6.19 12.18 -10.84
CA GLY A 28 -7.37 11.31 -10.97
C GLY A 28 -7.05 9.91 -11.49
N LEU A 29 -5.91 9.71 -12.15
CA LEU A 29 -5.54 8.41 -12.72
C LEU A 29 -5.21 7.37 -11.64
N ALA A 30 -4.35 7.70 -10.68
CA ALA A 30 -3.99 6.77 -9.61
C ALA A 30 -5.20 6.38 -8.74
N PRO A 31 -6.08 7.30 -8.30
CA PRO A 31 -7.32 6.94 -7.59
C PRO A 31 -8.28 6.10 -8.42
N ALA A 32 -8.44 6.42 -9.72
CA ALA A 32 -9.28 5.63 -10.62
C ALA A 32 -8.73 4.21 -10.77
N LEU A 33 -7.42 4.08 -10.93
CA LEU A 33 -6.74 2.79 -11.03
C LEU A 33 -6.91 1.96 -9.75
N VAL A 34 -6.71 2.55 -8.58
CA VAL A 34 -6.91 1.88 -7.28
C VAL A 34 -8.36 1.39 -7.12
N ARG A 35 -9.36 2.14 -7.61
CA ARG A 35 -10.75 1.66 -7.64
C ARG A 35 -10.92 0.43 -8.54
N ARG A 36 -10.17 0.32 -9.64
CA ARG A 36 -10.24 -0.84 -10.54
C ARG A 36 -9.50 -2.07 -10.00
N ILE A 37 -8.55 -1.92 -9.08
CA ILE A 37 -7.85 -3.05 -8.44
C ILE A 37 -8.83 -3.93 -7.65
N GLY A 38 -9.91 -3.37 -7.10
CA GLY A 38 -10.95 -4.15 -6.40
C GLY A 38 -12.18 -4.48 -7.25
N ASP A 39 -12.10 -4.42 -8.58
CA ASP A 39 -13.22 -4.70 -9.47
C ASP A 39 -13.70 -6.15 -9.34
N HIS A 40 -15.01 -6.38 -9.40
CA HIS A 40 -15.59 -7.73 -9.36
C HIS A 40 -15.21 -8.59 -10.56
N ASN A 41 -14.89 -7.97 -11.69
CA ASN A 41 -14.34 -8.66 -12.84
C ASN A 41 -12.84 -8.93 -12.62
N HIS A 42 -12.50 -10.20 -12.42
CA HIS A 42 -11.13 -10.64 -12.16
C HIS A 42 -10.12 -10.09 -13.18
N ARG A 43 -10.45 -10.11 -14.47
CA ARG A 43 -9.56 -9.64 -15.54
C ARG A 43 -9.31 -8.13 -15.46
N VAL A 44 -10.33 -7.35 -15.10
CA VAL A 44 -10.18 -5.90 -14.88
C VAL A 44 -9.29 -5.65 -13.67
N SER A 45 -9.57 -6.32 -12.55
CA SER A 45 -8.79 -6.24 -11.32
C SER A 45 -7.32 -6.56 -11.56
N GLU A 46 -7.05 -7.67 -12.25
CA GLU A 46 -5.70 -8.13 -12.58
C GLU A 46 -4.96 -7.15 -13.50
N ASN A 47 -5.61 -6.68 -14.57
CA ASN A 47 -5.02 -5.68 -15.45
C ASN A 47 -4.74 -4.36 -14.73
N ALA A 48 -5.64 -3.93 -13.85
CA ALA A 48 -5.45 -2.74 -13.03
C ALA A 48 -4.26 -2.90 -12.08
N ARG A 49 -4.14 -4.05 -11.41
CA ARG A 49 -3.00 -4.39 -10.54
C ARG A 49 -1.68 -4.40 -11.32
N ASN A 50 -1.64 -5.08 -12.47
CA ASN A 50 -0.43 -5.14 -13.30
C ASN A 50 0.00 -3.77 -13.81
N LEU A 51 -0.97 -2.95 -14.22
CA LEU A 51 -0.70 -1.57 -14.61
C LEU A 51 -0.15 -0.79 -13.41
N ALA A 52 -0.78 -0.90 -12.25
CA ALA A 52 -0.38 -0.20 -11.03
C ALA A 52 1.04 -0.57 -10.58
N LEU A 53 1.43 -1.85 -10.64
CA LEU A 53 2.80 -2.28 -10.34
C LEU A 53 3.80 -1.70 -11.35
N LYS A 54 3.39 -1.61 -12.62
CA LYS A 54 4.23 -0.97 -13.65
C LYS A 54 4.43 0.52 -13.40
N ILE A 55 3.40 1.22 -12.93
CA ILE A 55 3.53 2.63 -12.49
C ILE A 55 4.57 2.73 -11.37
N VAL A 56 4.43 1.90 -10.34
CA VAL A 56 5.35 1.89 -9.19
C VAL A 56 6.79 1.61 -9.63
N SER A 57 7.00 0.65 -10.55
CA SER A 57 8.34 0.38 -11.09
C SER A 57 8.99 1.55 -11.84
N LEU A 58 8.18 2.47 -12.39
CA LEU A 58 8.66 3.61 -13.17
C LEU A 58 8.73 4.90 -12.36
N CYS A 59 7.85 5.05 -11.36
CA CYS A 59 7.58 6.32 -10.68
C CYS A 59 7.77 6.24 -9.15
N GLY A 60 8.18 5.10 -8.61
CA GLY A 60 8.31 4.88 -7.16
C GLY A 60 6.98 4.57 -6.46
N ALA A 61 7.09 4.16 -5.19
CA ALA A 61 5.93 3.82 -4.36
C ALA A 61 5.02 5.03 -4.12
N GLU A 62 5.58 6.25 -4.04
CA GLU A 62 4.88 7.50 -3.76
C GLU A 62 3.78 7.83 -4.78
N ALA A 63 3.91 7.32 -6.00
CA ALA A 63 2.93 7.53 -7.07
C ALA A 63 1.58 6.85 -6.79
N LEU A 64 1.55 5.79 -5.96
CA LEU A 64 0.37 4.96 -5.76
C LEU A 64 0.00 4.71 -4.30
N LEU A 65 0.99 4.53 -3.42
CA LEU A 65 0.77 4.18 -2.01
C LEU A 65 -0.22 5.11 -1.28
N PRO A 66 -0.13 6.45 -1.42
CA PRO A 66 -1.06 7.36 -0.76
C PRO A 66 -2.53 7.07 -1.14
N TYR A 67 -2.78 6.64 -2.37
CA TYR A 67 -4.12 6.39 -2.88
C TYR A 67 -4.68 5.01 -2.50
N LEU A 68 -3.83 4.05 -2.12
CA LEU A 68 -4.28 2.79 -1.54
C LEU A 68 -4.90 3.02 -0.15
N SER A 69 -4.35 3.98 0.59
CA SER A 69 -4.67 4.29 1.98
C SER A 69 -5.74 5.37 2.15
N LEU A 70 -6.13 6.02 1.05
CA LEU A 70 -7.18 7.04 1.03
C LEU A 70 -8.35 6.56 0.16
N LEU A 71 -9.59 6.86 0.60
CA LEU A 71 -10.78 6.68 -0.24
C LEU A 71 -11.10 7.90 -1.10
N ASP A 72 -10.62 9.06 -0.67
CA ASP A 72 -10.81 10.33 -1.34
C ASP A 72 -9.46 11.03 -1.55
N ALA A 73 -8.95 10.94 -2.78
CA ALA A 73 -7.72 11.62 -3.19
C ALA A 73 -7.81 13.15 -3.10
N SER A 74 -9.03 13.72 -3.12
CA SER A 74 -9.23 15.16 -2.97
C SER A 74 -8.95 15.66 -1.55
N LYS A 75 -8.87 14.74 -0.57
CA LYS A 75 -8.48 15.04 0.82
C LYS A 75 -6.97 15.00 1.07
N MET A 76 -6.13 14.77 0.04
CA MET A 76 -4.67 14.89 0.17
C MET A 76 -4.21 16.33 0.50
N LEU A 77 -5.08 17.33 0.35
CA LEU A 77 -4.79 18.73 0.65
C LEU A 77 -5.21 19.09 2.08
N LYS A 78 -4.36 18.71 3.06
CA LYS A 78 -4.14 19.26 4.43
C LYS A 78 -3.95 18.12 5.44
N HIS A 79 -2.71 17.96 5.91
CA HIS A 79 -2.31 16.99 6.94
C HIS A 79 -3.12 17.18 8.24
N SER A 80 -3.99 16.21 8.56
CA SER A 80 -4.47 15.98 9.92
C SER A 80 -4.65 14.48 10.17
N ILE A 81 -4.43 14.05 11.41
CA ILE A 81 -4.70 12.69 11.88
C ILE A 81 -6.19 12.33 11.65
N GLU A 82 -7.08 13.31 11.75
CA GLU A 82 -8.53 13.18 11.53
C GLU A 82 -8.86 12.72 10.09
N ALA A 83 -8.12 13.19 9.07
CA ALA A 83 -8.32 12.74 7.69
C ALA A 83 -7.90 11.28 7.48
N ALA A 84 -6.88 10.82 8.21
CA ALA A 84 -6.48 9.42 8.22
C ALA A 84 -7.49 8.53 8.99
N GLU A 85 -8.10 9.05 10.06
CA GLU A 85 -9.16 8.38 10.81
C GLU A 85 -10.44 8.20 9.98
N GLU A 86 -10.91 9.25 9.30
CA GLU A 86 -12.03 9.15 8.35
C GLU A 86 -11.74 8.13 7.25
N SER A 87 -10.48 8.08 6.79
CA SER A 87 -10.04 7.11 5.79
C SER A 87 -10.10 5.68 6.32
N ILE A 88 -9.67 5.40 7.55
CA ILE A 88 -9.75 4.06 8.16
C ILE A 88 -11.20 3.62 8.35
N VAL A 89 -12.06 4.50 8.87
CA VAL A 89 -13.49 4.19 9.05
C VAL A 89 -14.16 3.90 7.71
N SER A 90 -13.77 4.61 6.67
CA SER A 90 -14.31 4.41 5.33
C SER A 90 -13.72 3.14 4.68
N LEU A 91 -12.43 2.85 4.88
CA LEU A 91 -11.74 1.69 4.32
C LEU A 91 -12.24 0.37 4.94
N ARG A 92 -12.48 0.34 6.26
CA ARG A 92 -13.03 -0.86 6.93
C ARG A 92 -14.45 -1.21 6.50
N GLY A 93 -15.18 -0.25 5.92
CA GLY A 93 -16.53 -0.41 5.37
C GLY A 93 -16.56 -0.90 3.92
N LEU A 94 -15.40 -1.10 3.29
CA LEU A 94 -15.31 -1.61 1.93
C LEU A 94 -15.66 -3.10 1.87
N SER A 95 -16.00 -3.58 0.67
CA SER A 95 -16.21 -5.01 0.48
C SER A 95 -14.91 -5.79 0.76
N PRO A 96 -14.99 -7.03 1.28
CA PRO A 96 -13.81 -7.85 1.55
C PRO A 96 -12.89 -7.97 0.34
N ASN A 97 -13.44 -8.19 -0.86
CA ASN A 97 -12.64 -8.32 -2.08
C ASN A 97 -11.85 -7.06 -2.39
N PHE A 98 -12.49 -5.90 -2.26
CA PHE A 98 -11.90 -4.62 -2.59
C PHE A 98 -10.79 -4.25 -1.59
N MET A 99 -11.06 -4.43 -0.29
CA MET A 99 -10.04 -4.17 0.74
C MET A 99 -8.88 -5.16 0.65
N ASN A 100 -9.17 -6.45 0.40
CA ASN A 100 -8.15 -7.48 0.22
C ASN A 100 -7.22 -7.17 -0.96
N ALA A 101 -7.79 -6.69 -2.07
CA ALA A 101 -7.03 -6.31 -3.26
C ALA A 101 -6.09 -5.12 -2.96
N ARG A 102 -6.55 -4.12 -2.20
CA ARG A 102 -5.70 -2.99 -1.76
C ARG A 102 -4.57 -3.45 -0.83
N VAL A 103 -4.86 -4.28 0.16
CA VAL A 103 -3.85 -4.79 1.10
C VAL A 103 -2.81 -5.64 0.37
N LYS A 104 -3.23 -6.51 -0.56
CA LYS A 104 -2.32 -7.29 -1.41
C LYS A 104 -1.46 -6.39 -2.31
N MET A 105 -2.04 -5.34 -2.88
CA MET A 105 -1.27 -4.34 -3.63
C MET A 105 -0.23 -3.65 -2.74
N GLY A 106 -0.58 -3.29 -1.51
CA GLY A 106 0.37 -2.76 -0.53
C GLY A 106 1.53 -3.73 -0.27
N LEU A 107 1.24 -5.02 -0.10
CA LEU A 107 2.27 -6.06 0.06
C LEU A 107 3.20 -6.16 -1.16
N ASP A 108 2.64 -6.14 -2.37
CA ASP A 108 3.41 -6.22 -3.62
C ASP A 108 4.34 -5.01 -3.77
N ILE A 109 3.87 -3.80 -3.44
CA ILE A 109 4.69 -2.58 -3.50
C ILE A 109 5.81 -2.64 -2.46
N MET A 110 5.51 -3.13 -1.26
CA MET A 110 6.50 -3.35 -0.22
C MET A 110 7.56 -4.38 -0.64
N ASP A 111 7.21 -5.41 -1.43
CA ASP A 111 8.21 -6.33 -2.02
C ASP A 111 9.09 -5.61 -3.05
N MET A 112 8.46 -4.83 -3.93
CA MET A 112 9.16 -4.16 -5.01
C MET A 112 10.12 -3.07 -4.53
N CYS A 113 9.74 -2.34 -3.48
CA CYS A 113 10.42 -1.14 -3.01
C CYS A 113 11.18 -1.33 -1.68
N LYS A 114 11.38 -2.57 -1.22
CA LYS A 114 12.06 -2.84 0.08
C LYS A 114 13.46 -2.20 0.17
N SER A 115 14.15 -2.06 -0.95
CA SER A 115 15.55 -1.62 -1.02
C SER A 115 15.77 -0.18 -1.50
N ASP A 116 14.73 0.52 -1.97
CA ASP A 116 14.89 1.85 -2.61
C ASP A 116 14.52 3.03 -1.69
N GLY A 117 13.93 2.77 -0.52
CA GLY A 117 13.53 3.81 0.44
C GLY A 117 12.36 4.69 -0.01
N SER A 118 11.68 4.36 -1.12
CA SER A 118 10.55 5.14 -1.65
C SER A 118 9.26 4.95 -0.84
N VAL A 119 9.18 3.90 -0.04
CA VAL A 119 8.04 3.66 0.86
C VAL A 119 8.13 4.59 2.05
N GLN A 120 7.06 5.33 2.31
CA GLN A 120 6.90 6.11 3.54
C GLN A 120 5.93 5.42 4.49
N LEU A 121 6.31 5.33 5.76
CA LEU A 121 5.51 4.73 6.83
C LEU A 121 4.09 5.32 6.89
N ASP A 122 3.99 6.65 6.76
CA ASP A 122 2.74 7.43 6.78
C ASP A 122 1.75 7.02 5.70
N HIS A 123 2.26 6.52 4.57
CA HIS A 123 1.43 6.09 3.47
C HIS A 123 0.97 4.64 3.63
N ILE A 124 1.78 3.73 4.18
CA ILE A 124 1.42 2.31 4.26
C ILE A 124 0.67 1.94 5.53
N MET A 125 0.98 2.62 6.64
CA MET A 125 0.45 2.28 7.94
C MET A 125 -1.07 2.40 8.04
N PRO A 126 -1.73 3.44 7.49
CA PRO A 126 -3.20 3.52 7.54
C PRO A 126 -3.88 2.36 6.80
N LEU A 127 -3.29 1.86 5.70
CA LEU A 127 -3.80 0.70 4.97
C LEU A 127 -3.68 -0.59 5.80
N ALA A 128 -2.53 -0.80 6.45
CA ALA A 128 -2.32 -1.94 7.35
C ALA A 128 -3.35 -1.91 8.50
N VAL A 129 -3.46 -0.77 9.20
CA VAL A 129 -4.38 -0.59 10.34
C VAL A 129 -5.85 -0.75 9.90
N ALA A 130 -6.25 -0.18 8.76
CA ALA A 130 -7.59 -0.38 8.23
C ALA A 130 -7.89 -1.86 7.92
N GLY A 131 -6.91 -2.58 7.38
CA GLY A 131 -7.03 -4.02 7.12
C GLY A 131 -7.13 -4.85 8.41
N LEU A 132 -6.37 -4.49 9.44
CA LEU A 132 -6.43 -5.11 10.78
C LEU A 132 -7.81 -4.92 11.43
N CYS A 133 -8.41 -3.74 11.26
CA CYS A 133 -9.73 -3.42 11.79
C CYS A 133 -10.90 -3.98 10.95
N HIS A 134 -10.61 -4.63 9.82
CA HIS A 134 -11.65 -5.10 8.90
C HIS A 134 -12.39 -6.34 9.43
N HIS A 135 -13.67 -6.48 9.09
CA HIS A 135 -14.51 -7.56 9.61
C HIS A 135 -14.19 -8.94 8.98
N SER A 136 -13.68 -8.98 7.75
CA SER A 136 -13.23 -10.22 7.07
C SER A 136 -11.91 -10.75 7.64
N GLY A 137 -11.88 -12.03 8.02
CA GLY A 137 -10.68 -12.72 8.50
C GLY A 137 -9.56 -12.82 7.46
N GLU A 138 -9.89 -12.98 6.17
CA GLU A 138 -8.88 -13.02 5.11
C GLU A 138 -8.18 -11.67 4.95
N VAL A 139 -8.94 -10.56 5.00
CA VAL A 139 -8.39 -9.21 4.95
C VAL A 139 -7.47 -8.98 6.15
N ARG A 140 -7.90 -9.37 7.36
CA ARG A 140 -7.06 -9.27 8.57
C ARG A 140 -5.77 -10.08 8.42
N LYS A 141 -5.82 -11.30 7.91
CA LYS A 141 -4.62 -12.13 7.68
C LYS A 141 -3.61 -11.44 6.77
N ASN A 142 -4.06 -10.88 5.64
CA ASN A 142 -3.17 -10.17 4.73
C ASN A 142 -2.69 -8.83 5.32
N ALA A 143 -3.50 -8.18 6.15
CA ALA A 143 -3.11 -6.96 6.84
C ALA A 143 -2.07 -7.20 7.93
N ILE A 144 -2.13 -8.34 8.64
CA ILE A 144 -1.09 -8.78 9.57
C ILE A 144 0.23 -8.97 8.82
N ASN A 145 0.21 -9.63 7.66
CA ASN A 145 1.42 -9.77 6.83
C ASN A 145 1.95 -8.40 6.37
N LEU A 146 1.05 -7.46 6.04
CA LEU A 146 1.46 -6.12 5.64
C LEU A 146 2.07 -5.35 6.82
N ALA A 147 1.48 -5.44 8.00
CA ALA A 147 1.99 -4.82 9.22
C ALA A 147 3.36 -5.42 9.61
N ALA A 148 3.49 -6.74 9.58
CA ALA A 148 4.74 -7.47 9.80
C ALA A 148 5.86 -6.97 8.87
N LYS A 149 5.57 -6.87 7.58
CA LYS A 149 6.53 -6.39 6.59
C LYS A 149 6.85 -4.90 6.73
N THR A 150 5.88 -4.11 7.19
CA THR A 150 6.13 -2.71 7.52
C THR A 150 7.07 -2.63 8.72
N TYR A 151 6.88 -3.46 9.73
CA TYR A 151 7.79 -3.57 10.86
C TYR A 151 9.20 -4.02 10.45
N GLU A 152 9.34 -5.00 9.55
CA GLU A 152 10.66 -5.40 9.03
C GLU A 152 11.46 -4.25 8.37
N ILE A 153 10.76 -3.27 7.77
CA ILE A 153 11.41 -2.16 7.05
C ILE A 153 11.67 -0.97 7.98
N PHE A 154 10.71 -0.62 8.82
CA PHE A 154 10.74 0.60 9.64
C PHE A 154 11.11 0.36 11.11
N GLY A 155 11.16 -0.89 11.56
CA GLY A 155 11.54 -1.29 12.91
C GLY A 155 10.78 -0.54 14.01
N ASP A 156 11.54 0.04 14.94
CA ASP A 156 11.01 0.77 16.10
C ASP A 156 10.17 1.98 15.72
N GLU A 157 10.41 2.60 14.56
CA GLU A 157 9.59 3.73 14.09
C GLU A 157 8.14 3.29 13.84
N PHE A 158 7.95 2.10 13.27
CA PHE A 158 6.64 1.51 13.10
C PHE A 158 5.98 1.23 14.45
N LEU A 159 6.69 0.58 15.40
CA LEU A 159 6.13 0.24 16.71
C LEU A 159 5.71 1.49 17.48
N LYS A 160 6.60 2.49 17.56
CA LYS A 160 6.33 3.75 18.22
C LYS A 160 5.08 4.42 17.64
N LYS A 161 5.01 4.53 16.32
CA LYS A 161 3.84 5.14 15.66
C LYS A 161 2.58 4.30 15.85
N TYR A 162 2.71 2.98 15.92
CA TYR A 162 1.58 2.08 16.15
C TYR A 162 1.02 2.28 17.55
N GLU A 163 1.86 2.25 18.57
CA GLU A 163 1.47 2.45 19.98
C GLU A 163 0.89 3.84 20.23
N GLU A 164 1.57 4.89 19.75
CA GLU A 164 1.17 6.28 19.97
C GLU A 164 -0.12 6.66 19.22
N VAL A 165 -0.28 6.17 17.98
CA VAL A 165 -1.31 6.68 17.06
C VAL A 165 -2.36 5.63 16.71
N TRP A 166 -2.09 4.33 16.74
CA TRP A 166 -3.00 3.35 16.10
C TRP A 166 -3.50 2.25 17.03
N GLN A 167 -2.76 1.87 18.06
CA GLN A 167 -3.06 0.73 18.93
C GLN A 167 -4.42 0.88 19.62
N ALA A 168 -4.72 2.09 20.12
CA ALA A 168 -6.01 2.41 20.73
C ALA A 168 -7.21 2.28 19.76
N ARG A 169 -6.96 2.22 18.45
CA ARG A 169 -7.97 2.17 17.38
C ARG A 169 -8.20 0.76 16.84
N VAL A 170 -7.29 -0.19 17.15
CA VAL A 170 -7.38 -1.59 16.73
C VAL A 170 -8.11 -2.41 17.82
N PRO A 171 -9.03 -3.33 17.47
CA PRO A 171 -9.70 -4.18 18.45
C PRO A 171 -8.69 -4.98 19.30
N ALA A 172 -8.94 -5.11 20.62
CA ALA A 172 -7.99 -5.74 21.55
C ALA A 172 -7.51 -7.14 21.11
N HIS A 173 -8.42 -8.00 20.67
CA HIS A 173 -8.08 -9.34 20.16
C HIS A 173 -7.22 -9.32 18.88
N VAL A 174 -7.31 -8.25 18.08
CA VAL A 174 -6.43 -8.06 16.91
C VAL A 174 -5.09 -7.51 17.34
N ASN A 175 -5.05 -6.59 18.32
CA ASN A 175 -3.79 -6.13 18.92
C ASN A 175 -2.98 -7.30 19.48
N GLU A 176 -3.62 -8.25 20.17
CA GLU A 176 -2.94 -9.45 20.68
C GLU A 176 -2.27 -10.27 19.55
N LEU A 177 -2.97 -10.50 18.45
CA LEU A 177 -2.45 -11.23 17.28
C LEU A 177 -1.30 -10.48 16.60
N VAL A 178 -1.43 -9.16 16.49
CA VAL A 178 -0.43 -8.28 15.86
C VAL A 178 0.83 -8.22 16.73
N THR A 179 0.69 -8.01 18.03
CA THR A 179 1.79 -8.02 19.00
C THR A 179 2.49 -9.38 19.01
N ALA A 180 1.75 -10.50 19.06
CA ALA A 180 2.34 -11.83 18.99
C ALA A 180 3.17 -12.00 17.71
N ARG A 181 2.65 -11.53 16.56
CA ARG A 181 3.37 -11.60 15.30
C ARG A 181 4.62 -10.73 15.26
N PHE A 182 4.61 -9.56 15.90
CA PHE A 182 5.80 -8.71 16.00
C PHE A 182 6.87 -9.31 16.89
N MET A 183 6.48 -9.93 18.01
CA MET A 183 7.41 -10.66 18.87
C MET A 183 8.06 -11.83 18.13
N ASP A 184 7.29 -12.61 17.34
CA ASP A 184 7.85 -13.66 16.49
C ASP A 184 8.93 -13.13 15.53
N ILE A 185 8.71 -11.95 14.94
CA ILE A 185 9.64 -11.33 13.98
C ILE A 185 10.85 -10.76 14.70
N TYR A 186 10.64 -10.11 15.84
CA TYR A 186 11.71 -9.60 16.68
C TYR A 186 12.64 -10.74 17.11
N ASP A 187 12.09 -11.85 17.60
CA ASP A 187 12.84 -13.05 17.97
C ASP A 187 13.63 -13.63 16.78
N GLN A 188 13.05 -13.64 15.57
CA GLN A 188 13.73 -14.06 14.33
C GLN A 188 14.87 -13.12 13.91
N LEU A 189 14.72 -11.81 14.13
CA LEU A 189 15.75 -10.82 13.82
C LEU A 189 16.88 -10.78 14.87
N GLN A 190 16.61 -11.24 16.09
CA GLN A 190 17.58 -11.27 17.19
C GLN A 190 18.39 -12.56 17.27
N ASP A 191 18.04 -13.61 16.51
CA ASP A 191 18.82 -14.84 16.46
C ASP A 191 20.19 -14.58 15.78
N PRO A 192 21.32 -14.54 16.53
CA PRO A 192 22.63 -14.21 15.99
C PRO A 192 23.28 -15.38 15.22
N ALA A 193 22.57 -16.50 15.04
CA ALA A 193 23.13 -17.71 14.43
C ALA A 193 23.03 -17.69 12.89
N MET A 194 23.68 -16.72 12.24
CA MET A 194 24.18 -16.85 10.86
C MET A 194 25.35 -15.87 10.64
N ASP A 195 26.40 -16.09 11.42
CA ASP A 195 27.78 -15.78 11.03
C ASP A 195 28.56 -17.10 11.13
N ASP A 196 28.24 -18.02 10.23
CA ASP A 196 28.97 -19.27 9.97
C ASP A 196 28.56 -19.78 8.57
N GLU A 197 29.05 -19.07 7.54
CA GLU A 197 29.50 -19.53 6.19
C GLU A 197 29.38 -18.46 5.08
#